data_AF-A0A3P8CN64-F1
#
_entry.id   AF-A0A3P8CN64-F1
#
_cell.length_a   1.000
_cell.length_b   1.000
_cell.length_c   1.000
_cell.angle_alpha   90.00
_cell.angle_beta   90.00
_cell.angle_gamma   90.00
#
_symmetry.space_group_name_H-M   'P 1'
#
loop_
_entity.id
_entity.type
_entity.pdbx_description
1 polymer ?
#
loop_
_entity_poly.entity_id
_entity_poly.type
_entity_poly.pdbx_seq_one_letter_code
_entity_poly.pdbx_strand_id
1 'polypeptide(L)'
;MLRNFIRLPNGMYITPERPEHVLPKKDLADQTRKDTGALSMELLTAHTQMRYIDHSFDNIRRYNRYRHFQHLQYDQRMIPERLLYLGPDLAAAHFLVHRGASVKFVGDDAWYKRDGKGNYSLPGNKVPGLYVEAIDASGTELMFEGFENLQGLTHLRMLRLADCPYVDDWTMSRIGGMMEGLEMLDLSGCHRVSAKGEIR
;
A
#
# COMPACT_ATOMS: atom_id res chain seq x y z
N MET A 1 30.99 -49.96 -22.68
CA MET A 1 29.54 -50.29 -22.70
C MET A 1 28.89 -49.63 -21.50
N LEU A 2 27.92 -48.74 -21.73
CA LEU A 2 27.11 -48.13 -20.67
C LEU A 2 26.28 -49.20 -19.97
N ARG A 3 26.38 -49.31 -18.65
CA ARG A 3 25.57 -50.25 -17.85
C ARG A 3 24.20 -49.59 -17.60
N ASN A 4 23.13 -50.31 -17.90
CA ASN A 4 21.75 -49.83 -17.73
C ASN A 4 21.01 -50.54 -16.58
N PHE A 5 21.74 -51.23 -15.69
CA PHE A 5 21.16 -52.04 -14.62
C PHE A 5 22.02 -51.99 -13.35
N ILE A 6 21.37 -52.11 -12.18
CA ILE A 6 22.02 -52.30 -10.88
C ILE A 6 21.96 -53.79 -10.55
N ARG A 7 23.11 -54.43 -10.33
CA ARG A 7 23.19 -55.83 -9.91
C ARG A 7 23.22 -55.91 -8.39
N LEU A 8 22.26 -56.63 -7.80
CA LEU A 8 22.18 -56.86 -6.37
C LEU A 8 23.05 -58.06 -5.94
N PRO A 9 23.47 -58.14 -4.66
CA PRO A 9 24.30 -59.23 -4.15
C PRO A 9 23.70 -60.62 -4.30
N ASN A 10 22.36 -60.71 -4.36
CA ASN A 10 21.58 -61.93 -4.55
C ASN A 10 21.45 -62.36 -6.03
N GLY A 11 22.12 -61.68 -6.96
CA GLY A 11 22.11 -62.01 -8.39
C GLY A 11 20.96 -61.39 -9.19
N MET A 12 20.06 -60.65 -8.55
CA MET A 12 18.97 -59.94 -9.22
C MET A 12 19.46 -58.64 -9.89
N TYR A 13 18.76 -58.22 -10.94
CA TYR A 13 19.03 -56.97 -11.66
C TYR A 13 17.85 -56.02 -11.53
N ILE A 14 18.11 -54.75 -11.21
CA ILE A 14 17.10 -53.70 -11.09
C ILE A 14 17.39 -52.58 -12.08
N THR A 15 16.34 -52.07 -12.72
CA THR A 15 16.40 -50.87 -13.55
C THR A 15 16.53 -49.63 -12.65
N PRO A 16 17.55 -48.79 -12.83
CA PRO A 16 17.72 -47.59 -12.02
C PRO A 16 16.62 -46.57 -12.33
N GLU A 17 16.09 -45.89 -11.30
CA GLU A 17 15.10 -44.81 -11.47
C GLU A 17 15.66 -43.62 -12.27
N ARG A 18 16.98 -43.38 -12.15
CA ARG A 18 17.71 -42.38 -12.92
C ARG A 18 18.91 -43.02 -13.61
N PRO A 19 19.10 -42.81 -14.94
CA PRO A 19 20.25 -43.34 -15.66
C PRO A 19 21.60 -42.96 -15.03
N GLU A 20 21.66 -41.79 -14.40
CA GLU A 20 22.85 -41.26 -13.71
C GLU A 20 23.38 -42.18 -12.60
N HIS A 21 22.54 -43.03 -12.00
CA HIS A 21 22.92 -43.91 -10.88
C HIS A 21 23.77 -45.11 -11.30
N VAL A 22 23.76 -45.49 -12.58
CA VAL A 22 24.52 -46.62 -13.13
C VAL A 22 25.72 -46.18 -13.97
N LEU A 23 25.83 -44.87 -14.23
CA LEU A 23 26.99 -44.28 -14.89
C LEU A 23 28.19 -44.23 -13.93
N PRO A 24 29.42 -44.39 -14.45
CA PRO A 24 30.60 -44.08 -13.65
C PRO A 24 30.52 -42.62 -13.18
N LYS A 25 30.67 -42.43 -11.87
CA LYS A 25 30.73 -41.07 -11.30
C LYS A 25 31.94 -40.34 -11.89
N LYS A 26 31.79 -39.04 -12.13
CA LYS A 26 32.92 -38.18 -12.51
C LYS A 26 34.03 -38.29 -11.47
N ASP A 27 35.27 -38.17 -11.92
CA ASP A 27 36.42 -38.07 -11.04
C ASP A 27 36.24 -36.93 -10.05
N LEU A 28 36.80 -37.08 -8.84
CA LEU A 28 36.60 -36.13 -7.73
C LEU A 28 36.94 -34.68 -8.11
N ALA A 29 37.92 -34.48 -8.99
CA ALA A 29 38.33 -33.15 -9.48
C ALA A 29 37.30 -32.49 -10.42
N ASP A 30 36.47 -33.28 -11.09
CA ASP A 30 35.53 -32.83 -12.13
C ASP A 30 34.07 -32.82 -11.64
N GLN A 31 33.84 -33.15 -10.37
CA GLN A 31 32.51 -33.12 -9.78
C GLN A 31 32.04 -31.68 -9.57
N THR A 32 30.87 -31.37 -10.11
CA THR A 32 30.22 -30.08 -9.86
C THR A 32 29.50 -30.10 -8.51
N ARG A 33 29.13 -28.92 -7.97
CA ARG A 33 28.35 -28.82 -6.71
C ARG A 33 27.05 -29.62 -6.74
N LYS A 34 26.44 -29.78 -7.93
CA LYS A 34 25.25 -30.61 -8.13
C LYS A 34 25.56 -32.10 -7.95
N ASP A 35 26.73 -32.54 -8.44
CA ASP A 35 27.18 -33.94 -8.38
C ASP A 35 27.56 -34.35 -6.94
N THR A 36 28.00 -33.40 -6.11
CA THR A 36 28.35 -33.62 -4.70
C THR A 36 27.16 -33.53 -3.73
N GLY A 37 25.96 -33.21 -4.21
CA GLY A 37 24.78 -32.98 -3.37
C GLY A 37 24.85 -31.70 -2.54
N ALA A 38 25.80 -30.81 -2.84
CA ALA A 38 25.91 -29.52 -2.18
C ALA A 38 24.78 -28.58 -2.63
N LEU A 39 24.29 -27.75 -1.72
CA LEU A 39 23.30 -26.72 -2.03
C LEU A 39 23.80 -25.80 -3.15
N SER A 40 22.88 -25.38 -4.02
CA SER A 40 23.15 -24.44 -5.10
C SER A 40 23.74 -23.14 -4.57
N MET A 41 24.60 -22.48 -5.35
CA MET A 41 25.21 -21.21 -4.96
C MET A 41 24.15 -20.13 -4.68
N GLU A 42 23.09 -20.09 -5.48
CA GLU A 42 21.97 -19.16 -5.32
C GLU A 42 21.28 -19.34 -3.95
N LEU A 43 20.90 -20.57 -3.60
CA LEU A 43 20.30 -20.86 -2.28
C LEU A 43 21.25 -20.54 -1.12
N LEU A 44 22.56 -20.82 -1.28
CA LEU A 44 23.54 -20.52 -0.24
C LEU A 44 23.70 -19.01 -0.02
N THR A 45 23.73 -18.25 -1.12
CA THR A 45 23.75 -16.78 -1.11
C THR A 45 22.48 -16.23 -0.48
N ALA A 46 21.31 -16.71 -0.90
CA ALA A 46 20.02 -16.30 -0.34
C ALA A 46 19.93 -16.59 1.16
N HIS A 47 20.31 -17.80 1.60
CA HIS A 47 20.35 -18.15 3.02
C HIS A 47 21.31 -17.25 3.81
N THR A 48 22.50 -16.98 3.25
CA THR A 48 23.49 -16.10 3.89
C THR A 48 22.96 -14.68 4.02
N GLN A 49 22.34 -14.13 2.97
CA GLN A 49 21.70 -12.81 3.01
C GLN A 49 20.57 -12.75 4.05
N MET A 50 19.70 -13.76 4.08
CA MET A 50 18.59 -13.84 5.05
C MET A 50 19.08 -13.92 6.50
N ARG A 51 20.29 -14.43 6.74
CA ARG A 51 20.89 -14.51 8.09
C ARG A 51 21.27 -13.14 8.67
N TYR A 52 21.56 -12.17 7.81
CA TYR A 52 21.91 -10.80 8.19
C TYR A 52 20.70 -9.87 8.29
N ILE A 53 19.50 -10.36 7.91
CA ILE A 53 18.25 -9.63 8.13
C ILE A 53 17.82 -9.87 9.57
N ASP A 54 17.59 -8.79 10.30
CA ASP A 54 17.01 -8.87 11.64
C ASP A 54 15.55 -9.35 11.54
N HIS A 55 15.29 -10.61 11.92
CA HIS A 55 13.93 -11.16 11.96
C HIS A 55 13.24 -10.91 13.31
N SER A 56 13.75 -9.98 14.12
CA SER A 56 13.08 -9.59 15.35
C SER A 56 11.64 -9.12 15.09
N PHE A 57 10.75 -9.39 16.05
CA PHE A 57 9.37 -8.93 15.99
C PHE A 57 9.28 -7.40 15.78
N ASP A 58 10.22 -6.65 16.35
CA ASP A 58 10.30 -5.20 16.18
C ASP A 58 10.67 -4.81 14.76
N ASN A 59 11.65 -5.47 14.14
CA ASN A 59 12.02 -5.18 12.76
C ASN A 59 10.89 -5.55 11.79
N ILE A 60 10.21 -6.70 11.99
CA ILE A 60 9.03 -7.09 11.19
C ILE A 60 7.92 -6.05 11.34
N ARG A 61 7.61 -5.58 12.56
CA ARG A 61 6.62 -4.53 12.80
C ARG A 61 6.99 -3.20 12.12
N ARG A 62 8.27 -2.81 12.16
CA ARG A 62 8.77 -1.60 11.48
C ARG A 62 8.64 -1.73 9.96
N TYR A 63 9.03 -2.87 9.41
CA TYR A 63 8.91 -3.17 7.99
C TYR A 63 7.45 -3.12 7.51
N ASN A 64 6.53 -3.75 8.25
CA ASN A 64 5.11 -3.71 7.91
C ASN A 64 4.54 -2.28 7.96
N ARG A 65 4.90 -1.48 8.97
CA ARG A 65 4.51 -0.07 9.04
C ARG A 65 5.06 0.74 7.87
N TYR A 66 6.31 0.51 7.49
CA TYR A 66 6.93 1.19 6.36
C TYR A 66 6.25 0.82 5.03
N ARG A 67 5.94 -0.46 4.83
CA ARG A 67 5.18 -0.92 3.65
C ARG A 67 3.77 -0.34 3.60
N HIS A 68 3.07 -0.31 4.73
CA HIS A 68 1.74 0.30 4.83
C HIS A 68 1.80 1.79 4.48
N PHE A 69 2.78 2.51 5.01
CA PHE A 69 3.01 3.92 4.70
C PHE A 69 3.26 4.15 3.19
N GLN A 70 4.15 3.37 2.56
CA GLN A 70 4.40 3.47 1.12
C GLN A 70 3.14 3.18 0.29
N HIS A 71 2.35 2.19 0.71
CA HIS A 71 1.10 1.86 0.04
C HIS A 71 0.11 3.03 0.12
N LEU A 72 -0.07 3.63 1.30
CA LEU A 72 -0.89 4.82 1.47
C LEU A 72 -0.43 5.96 0.55
N GLN A 73 0.88 6.18 0.40
CA GLN A 73 1.42 7.28 -0.42
C GLN A 73 1.06 7.09 -1.88
N TYR A 74 1.24 5.86 -2.38
CA TYR A 74 0.94 5.53 -3.75
C TYR A 74 -0.56 5.61 -4.06
N ASP A 75 -1.38 5.08 -3.15
CA ASP A 75 -2.83 4.94 -3.31
C ASP A 75 -3.57 6.29 -3.21
N GLN A 76 -3.02 7.26 -2.48
CA GLN A 76 -3.66 8.56 -2.27
C GLN A 76 -3.39 9.60 -3.38
N ARG A 77 -2.53 9.30 -4.36
CA ARG A 77 -2.21 10.23 -5.45
C ARG A 77 -3.45 10.58 -6.28
N MET A 78 -3.45 11.80 -6.81
CA MET A 78 -4.51 12.27 -7.69
C MET A 78 -4.50 11.51 -9.02
N ILE A 79 -5.68 11.02 -9.43
CA ILE A 79 -5.89 10.32 -10.70
C ILE A 79 -6.54 11.30 -11.69
N PRO A 80 -5.82 11.77 -12.72
CA PRO A 80 -6.30 12.84 -13.59
C PRO A 80 -7.53 12.41 -14.41
N GLU A 81 -7.64 11.13 -14.78
CA GLU A 81 -8.78 10.60 -15.51
C GLU A 81 -10.06 10.71 -14.66
N ARG A 82 -9.98 10.38 -13.37
CA ARG A 82 -11.13 10.49 -12.45
C ARG A 82 -11.60 11.94 -12.35
N LEU A 83 -10.67 12.88 -12.24
CA LEU A 83 -10.98 14.31 -12.21
C LEU A 83 -11.68 14.76 -13.50
N LEU A 84 -11.19 14.30 -14.66
CA LEU A 84 -11.77 14.65 -15.97
C LEU A 84 -13.22 14.17 -16.12
N TYR A 85 -13.50 12.93 -15.71
CA TYR A 85 -14.83 12.32 -15.88
C TYR A 85 -15.87 12.76 -14.84
N LEU A 86 -15.47 12.96 -13.58
CA LEU A 86 -16.40 13.26 -12.47
C LEU A 86 -16.46 14.76 -12.13
N GLY A 87 -15.41 15.51 -12.44
CA GLY A 87 -15.19 16.85 -11.88
C GLY A 87 -14.59 16.81 -10.47
N PRO A 88 -14.14 17.96 -9.94
CA PRO A 88 -13.38 18.04 -8.70
C PRO A 88 -14.18 17.56 -7.48
N ASP A 89 -15.37 18.13 -7.26
CA ASP A 89 -16.23 17.82 -6.10
C ASP A 89 -16.60 16.34 -6.00
N LEU A 90 -17.08 15.76 -7.09
CA LEU A 90 -17.49 14.36 -7.10
C LEU A 90 -16.29 13.41 -7.05
N ALA A 91 -15.17 13.74 -7.70
CA ALA A 91 -13.94 12.95 -7.59
C ALA A 91 -13.38 12.95 -6.16
N ALA A 92 -13.40 14.11 -5.48
CA ALA A 92 -13.04 14.24 -4.07
C ALA A 92 -13.98 13.42 -3.17
N ALA A 93 -15.29 13.48 -3.42
CA ALA A 93 -16.27 12.70 -2.66
C ALA A 93 -16.01 11.18 -2.76
N HIS A 94 -15.78 10.66 -3.97
CA HIS A 94 -15.42 9.25 -4.16
C HIS A 94 -14.10 8.89 -3.46
N PHE A 95 -13.09 9.76 -3.57
CA PHE A 95 -11.79 9.57 -2.93
C PHE A 95 -11.88 9.47 -1.40
N LEU A 96 -12.67 10.36 -0.79
CA LEU A 96 -12.85 10.48 0.66
C LEU A 96 -13.71 9.34 1.21
N VAL A 97 -14.89 9.12 0.62
CA VAL A 97 -15.86 8.14 1.13
C VAL A 97 -15.30 6.71 1.05
N HIS A 98 -14.55 6.39 -0.01
CA HIS A 98 -13.85 5.11 -0.13
C HIS A 98 -12.93 4.83 1.06
N ARG A 99 -12.29 5.87 1.61
CA ARG A 99 -11.37 5.81 2.75
C ARG A 99 -12.05 5.90 4.11
N GLY A 100 -13.38 5.91 4.14
CA GLY A 100 -14.15 5.94 5.38
C GLY A 100 -14.40 7.36 5.91
N ALA A 101 -14.05 8.39 5.16
CA ALA A 101 -14.54 9.74 5.44
C ALA A 101 -16.03 9.85 5.07
N SER A 102 -16.61 10.98 5.45
CA SER A 102 -17.95 11.37 5.08
C SER A 102 -17.96 12.76 4.47
N VAL A 103 -18.87 12.97 3.52
CA VAL A 103 -19.00 14.24 2.79
C VAL A 103 -20.44 14.71 2.77
N LYS A 104 -20.64 16.01 2.77
CA LYS A 104 -21.94 16.67 2.65
C LYS A 104 -21.91 17.58 1.42
N PHE A 105 -22.96 17.52 0.61
CA PHE A 105 -23.09 18.38 -0.58
C PHE A 105 -23.94 19.62 -0.26
N VAL A 106 -23.68 20.71 -1.00
CA VAL A 106 -24.43 21.96 -0.86
C VAL A 106 -25.92 21.73 -1.10
N GLY A 107 -26.75 22.17 -0.15
CA GLY A 107 -28.22 22.08 -0.25
C GLY A 107 -28.80 20.71 0.10
N ASP A 108 -27.97 19.75 0.52
CA ASP A 108 -28.40 18.47 1.07
C ASP A 108 -28.02 18.40 2.54
N ASP A 109 -28.91 17.91 3.40
CA ASP A 109 -28.63 17.71 4.83
C ASP A 109 -27.99 16.37 5.17
N ALA A 110 -27.96 15.44 4.20
CA ALA A 110 -27.39 14.11 4.39
C ALA A 110 -25.86 14.09 4.32
N TRP A 111 -25.26 13.27 5.18
CA TRP A 111 -23.85 12.88 5.11
C TRP A 111 -23.69 11.57 4.34
N TYR A 112 -22.92 11.62 3.27
CA TYR A 112 -22.58 10.48 2.43
C TYR A 112 -21.33 9.80 3.00
N LYS A 113 -21.46 8.53 3.38
CA LYS A 113 -20.39 7.72 3.94
C LYS A 113 -20.54 6.26 3.51
N ARG A 114 -19.47 5.49 3.64
CA ARG A 114 -19.54 4.04 3.43
C ARG A 114 -20.29 3.34 4.55
N ASP A 115 -20.98 2.26 4.20
CA ASP A 115 -21.64 1.37 5.15
C ASP A 115 -20.60 0.50 5.89
N GLY A 116 -21.06 -0.30 6.87
CA GLY A 116 -20.20 -1.23 7.59
C GLY A 116 -19.64 -2.38 6.74
N LYS A 117 -20.13 -2.56 5.51
CA LYS A 117 -19.66 -3.55 4.53
C LYS A 117 -18.67 -2.95 3.51
N GLY A 118 -18.41 -1.64 3.58
CA GLY A 118 -17.51 -0.92 2.69
C GLY A 118 -18.16 -0.35 1.42
N ASN A 119 -19.48 -0.47 1.24
CA ASN A 119 -20.19 0.07 0.08
C ASN A 119 -20.65 1.50 0.34
N TYR A 120 -20.68 2.32 -0.71
CA TYR A 120 -21.24 3.67 -0.65
C TYR A 120 -21.93 3.99 -1.98
N SER A 121 -22.89 4.91 -1.93
CA SER A 121 -23.65 5.35 -3.09
C SER A 121 -23.32 6.80 -3.41
N LEU A 122 -22.58 7.02 -4.49
CA LEU A 122 -22.32 8.32 -5.07
C LEU A 122 -22.56 8.26 -6.58
N PRO A 123 -22.93 9.38 -7.23
CA PRO A 123 -23.11 9.41 -8.67
C PRO A 123 -21.85 8.93 -9.41
N GLY A 124 -22.03 8.10 -10.45
CA GLY A 124 -20.93 7.57 -11.28
C GLY A 124 -20.49 8.49 -12.42
N ASN A 125 -21.24 9.56 -12.69
CA ASN A 125 -20.98 10.53 -13.75
C ASN A 125 -21.04 11.95 -13.18
N LYS A 126 -20.35 12.90 -13.82
CA LYS A 126 -20.39 14.32 -13.44
C LYS A 126 -21.82 14.85 -13.37
N VAL A 127 -22.16 15.43 -12.23
CA VAL A 127 -23.45 16.10 -12.00
C VAL A 127 -23.20 17.62 -11.96
N PRO A 128 -23.73 18.40 -12.93
CA PRO A 128 -23.61 19.86 -12.89
C PRO A 128 -24.27 20.44 -11.64
N GLY A 129 -23.61 21.41 -11.00
CA GLY A 129 -24.13 22.08 -9.80
C GLY A 129 -23.97 21.29 -8.49
N LEU A 130 -23.33 20.12 -8.52
CA LEU A 130 -23.01 19.36 -7.32
C LEU A 130 -21.68 19.85 -6.73
N TYR A 131 -21.72 20.41 -5.53
CA TYR A 131 -20.56 20.94 -4.83
C TYR A 131 -20.45 20.37 -3.42
N VAL A 132 -19.23 20.08 -2.97
CA VAL A 132 -18.97 19.63 -1.60
C VAL A 132 -18.97 20.83 -0.65
N GLU A 133 -19.78 20.75 0.41
CA GLU A 133 -19.91 21.80 1.44
C GLU A 133 -19.08 21.47 2.68
N ALA A 134 -19.12 20.22 3.13
CA ALA A 134 -18.43 19.78 4.34
C ALA A 134 -17.80 18.41 4.19
N ILE A 135 -16.64 18.23 4.82
CA ILE A 135 -15.89 16.98 4.86
C ILE A 135 -15.62 16.65 6.33
N ASP A 136 -15.96 15.43 6.73
CA ASP A 136 -15.49 14.83 7.97
C ASP A 136 -14.68 13.59 7.65
N ALA A 137 -13.36 13.75 7.75
CA ALA A 137 -12.37 12.70 7.55
C ALA A 137 -11.68 12.33 8.88
N SER A 138 -12.38 12.50 10.01
CA SER A 138 -11.85 12.12 11.32
C SER A 138 -11.46 10.64 11.37
N GLY A 139 -10.32 10.34 11.98
CA GLY A 139 -9.80 8.99 12.16
C GLY A 139 -9.35 8.31 10.86
N THR A 140 -9.28 9.05 9.74
CA THR A 140 -8.77 8.50 8.48
C THR A 140 -7.24 8.63 8.39
N GLU A 141 -6.63 7.77 7.58
CA GLU A 141 -5.19 7.82 7.31
C GLU A 141 -4.85 8.76 6.13
N LEU A 142 -5.54 9.90 6.01
CA LEU A 142 -5.25 10.88 4.97
C LEU A 142 -3.84 11.46 5.13
N MET A 143 -3.12 11.53 4.03
CA MET A 143 -1.75 12.02 3.96
C MET A 143 -1.65 13.21 3.03
N PHE A 144 -0.53 13.94 3.14
CA PHE A 144 -0.23 15.13 2.35
C PHE A 144 -0.53 14.96 0.86
N GLU A 145 -0.13 13.85 0.24
CA GLU A 145 -0.36 13.54 -1.18
C GLU A 145 -1.85 13.46 -1.53
N GLY A 146 -2.69 12.97 -0.61
CA GLY A 146 -4.12 12.85 -0.78
C GLY A 146 -4.85 14.18 -0.93
N PHE A 147 -4.32 15.26 -0.34
CA PHE A 147 -4.95 16.58 -0.37
C PHE A 147 -5.01 17.21 -1.76
N GLU A 148 -4.21 16.75 -2.72
CA GLU A 148 -4.31 17.16 -4.12
C GLU A 148 -5.68 16.81 -4.72
N ASN A 149 -6.34 15.74 -4.23
CA ASN A 149 -7.70 15.39 -4.63
C ASN A 149 -8.77 16.37 -4.14
N LEU A 150 -8.42 17.25 -3.20
CA LEU A 150 -9.31 18.29 -2.67
C LEU A 150 -9.11 19.63 -3.37
N GLN A 151 -8.30 19.67 -4.43
CA GLN A 151 -8.12 20.89 -5.21
C GLN A 151 -9.39 21.24 -6.00
N GLY A 152 -9.73 22.52 -6.01
CA GLY A 152 -10.88 23.03 -6.77
C GLY A 152 -12.22 22.88 -6.06
N LEU A 153 -12.24 22.51 -4.77
CA LEU A 153 -13.44 22.53 -3.93
C LEU A 153 -13.78 23.96 -3.51
N THR A 154 -14.49 24.66 -4.40
CA THR A 154 -14.78 26.10 -4.28
C THR A 154 -15.82 26.45 -3.21
N HIS A 155 -16.64 25.49 -2.78
CA HIS A 155 -17.74 25.70 -1.84
C HIS A 155 -17.51 24.98 -0.50
N LEU A 156 -16.30 24.49 -0.25
CA LEU A 156 -15.97 23.79 0.98
C LEU A 156 -15.89 24.79 2.15
N ARG A 157 -16.77 24.64 3.14
CA ARG A 157 -16.87 25.50 4.33
C ARG A 157 -16.37 24.83 5.59
N MET A 158 -16.46 23.50 5.68
CA MET A 158 -16.04 22.74 6.86
C MET A 158 -15.15 21.58 6.49
N LEU A 159 -13.99 21.49 7.15
CA LEU A 159 -13.06 20.37 7.05
C LEU A 159 -12.70 19.88 8.45
N ARG A 160 -13.08 18.64 8.75
CA ARG A 160 -12.73 17.97 10.00
C ARG A 160 -11.72 16.86 9.73
N LEU A 161 -10.57 16.95 10.40
CA LEU A 161 -9.42 16.05 10.31
C LEU A 161 -9.03 15.53 11.70
N ALA A 162 -10.01 15.35 12.59
CA ALA A 162 -9.71 14.95 13.96
C ALA A 162 -9.09 13.54 14.01
N ASP A 163 -8.13 13.31 14.91
CA ASP A 163 -7.44 12.03 15.10
C ASP A 163 -6.79 11.46 13.82
N CYS A 164 -6.38 12.31 12.87
CA CYS A 164 -5.68 11.90 11.66
C CYS A 164 -4.17 11.76 11.90
N PRO A 165 -3.59 10.54 11.83
CA PRO A 165 -2.22 10.28 12.30
C PRO A 165 -1.12 10.82 11.39
N TYR A 166 -1.43 11.18 10.15
CA TYR A 166 -0.48 11.63 9.13
C TYR A 166 -0.62 13.10 8.73
N VAL A 167 -1.57 13.84 9.32
CA VAL A 167 -1.73 15.28 9.09
C VAL A 167 -0.65 16.02 9.88
N ASP A 168 0.14 16.83 9.18
CA ASP A 168 1.31 17.56 9.68
C ASP A 168 1.32 19.03 9.22
N ASP A 169 2.35 19.78 9.61
CA ASP A 169 2.49 21.21 9.28
C ASP A 169 2.62 21.48 7.77
N TRP A 170 3.13 20.51 7.00
CA TRP A 170 3.17 20.59 5.53
C TRP A 170 1.76 20.53 4.95
N THR A 171 0.94 19.63 5.48
CA THR A 171 -0.48 19.50 5.12
C THR A 171 -1.24 20.78 5.43
N MET A 172 -0.94 21.44 6.55
CA MET A 172 -1.53 22.73 6.91
C MET A 172 -1.21 23.84 5.92
N SER A 173 0.05 23.93 5.49
CA SER A 173 0.47 24.90 4.47
C SER A 173 -0.29 24.69 3.16
N ARG A 174 -0.57 23.44 2.80
CA ARG A 174 -1.35 23.08 1.61
C ARG A 174 -2.83 23.44 1.75
N ILE A 175 -3.45 23.17 2.90
CA ILE A 175 -4.84 23.56 3.18
C ILE A 175 -5.01 25.09 3.02
N GLY A 176 -4.11 25.87 3.62
CA GLY A 176 -4.15 27.33 3.55
C GLY A 176 -4.01 27.91 2.14
N GLY A 177 -3.34 27.20 1.22
CA GLY A 177 -3.21 27.62 -0.17
C GLY A 177 -4.31 27.14 -1.12
N MET A 178 -5.10 26.14 -0.72
CA MET A 178 -6.06 25.47 -1.62
C MET A 178 -7.52 25.76 -1.30
N MET A 179 -7.84 26.15 -0.06
CA MET A 179 -9.21 26.22 0.45
C MET A 179 -9.57 27.64 0.90
N GLU A 180 -9.82 28.53 -0.07
CA GLU A 180 -10.11 29.95 0.21
C GLU A 180 -11.44 30.17 0.95
N GLY A 181 -12.42 29.28 0.75
CA GLY A 181 -13.77 29.38 1.35
C GLY A 181 -13.94 28.66 2.70
N LEU A 182 -12.85 28.16 3.29
CA LEU A 182 -12.92 27.34 4.50
C LEU A 182 -13.25 28.20 5.73
N GLU A 183 -14.35 27.89 6.40
CA GLU A 183 -14.84 28.60 7.58
C GLU A 183 -14.53 27.86 8.88
N MET A 184 -14.50 26.52 8.83
CA MET A 184 -14.24 25.66 9.98
C MET A 184 -13.20 24.60 9.65
N LEU A 185 -12.14 24.56 10.46
CA LEU A 185 -11.10 23.53 10.42
C LEU A 185 -10.92 22.92 11.80
N ASP A 186 -11.11 21.61 11.92
CA ASP A 186 -10.87 20.85 13.16
C ASP A 186 -9.71 19.87 12.98
N LEU A 187 -8.70 20.03 13.83
CA LEU A 187 -7.45 19.25 13.87
C LEU A 187 -7.24 18.60 15.23
N SER A 188 -8.30 18.46 16.03
CA SER A 188 -8.23 17.86 17.35
C SER A 188 -7.61 16.45 17.28
N GLY A 189 -6.67 16.13 18.18
CA GLY A 189 -6.00 14.81 18.18
C GLY A 189 -4.90 14.62 17.11
N CYS A 190 -4.65 15.59 16.22
CA CYS A 190 -3.52 15.52 15.28
C CYS A 190 -2.19 15.82 15.97
N HIS A 191 -1.48 14.77 16.38
CA HIS A 191 -0.23 14.90 17.16
C HIS A 191 0.99 15.39 16.38
N ARG A 192 0.95 15.39 15.04
CA ARG A 192 2.06 15.85 14.18
C ARG A 192 1.93 17.32 13.75
N VAL A 193 0.81 17.97 14.09
CA VAL A 193 0.62 19.40 13.87
C VAL A 193 1.25 20.13 15.06
N SER A 194 2.22 21.00 14.80
CA SER A 194 2.87 21.77 15.84
C SER A 194 2.06 23.05 16.14
N ALA A 195 1.92 23.39 17.42
CA ALA A 195 1.23 24.63 17.85
C ALA A 195 1.91 25.92 17.35
N LYS A 196 3.15 25.82 16.83
CA LYS A 196 3.95 26.96 16.37
C LYS A 196 4.15 27.01 14.86
N GLY A 197 3.71 26.00 14.10
CA GLY A 197 4.14 25.84 12.70
C GLY A 197 5.66 25.73 12.55
N GLU A 198 6.37 25.33 13.61
CA GLU A 198 7.81 25.05 13.55
C GLU A 198 7.95 23.71 12.81
N ILE A 199 8.32 23.78 11.53
CA ILE A 199 8.66 22.62 10.69
C ILE A 199 9.72 21.81 11.44
N ARG A 200 9.34 20.63 11.95
CA ARG A 200 10.24 19.66 12.59
C ARG A 200 10.73 18.62 11.59
#